data_AF-A0A830DC86-F1
#
_entry.id   AF-A0A830DC86-F1
#
_cell.length_a   1.000
_cell.length_b   1.000
_cell.length_c   1.000
_cell.angle_alpha   90.00
_cell.angle_beta   90.00
_cell.angle_gamma   90.00
#
_symmetry.space_group_name_H-M   'P 1'
#
loop_
_entity.id
_entity.type
_entity.pdbx_description
1 polymer ?
#
loop_
_entity_poly.entity_id
_entity_poly.type
_entity_poly.pdbx_seq_one_letter_code
_entity_poly.pdbx_strand_id
1 'polypeptide(L)'
;MASTSLSWASSLLQNRNSNVSADTMKGTDRVPVFTIVAQKKAKKTRKIILKEDVAELGKKGQLMDVKAGYFRNYLLPMGVAQIMTPGLLKEMKIEDERIEAEKKRVMSSTIFVNYSLECILMSHMISNN
;
A
#
# COMPACT_ATOMS: atom_id res chain seq x y z
N MET A 1 25.67 -38.55 -17.91
CA MET A 1 25.33 -37.14 -17.71
C MET A 1 24.26 -36.76 -18.73
N ALA A 2 22.98 -36.98 -18.43
CA ALA A 2 21.89 -36.72 -19.37
C ALA A 2 21.34 -35.31 -19.13
N SER A 3 21.41 -34.44 -20.14
CA SER A 3 20.82 -33.10 -20.11
C SER A 3 19.34 -33.19 -20.47
N THR A 4 18.46 -33.00 -19.49
CA THR A 4 17.02 -32.82 -19.75
C THR A 4 16.78 -31.42 -20.32
N SER A 5 16.61 -31.33 -21.63
CA SER A 5 16.08 -30.13 -22.29
C SER A 5 14.59 -29.99 -21.97
N LEU A 6 14.22 -28.96 -21.21
CA LEU A 6 12.83 -28.59 -20.99
C LEU A 6 12.27 -27.98 -22.30
N SER A 7 11.73 -28.85 -23.15
CA SER A 7 10.96 -28.46 -24.34
C SER A 7 9.58 -27.99 -23.88
N TRP A 8 9.29 -26.71 -24.04
CA TRP A 8 7.98 -26.10 -23.80
C TRP A 8 7.11 -26.07 -25.07
N ALA A 9 7.44 -26.91 -26.06
CA ALA A 9 6.73 -26.96 -27.33
C ALA A 9 5.56 -27.96 -27.30
N SER A 10 4.36 -27.42 -27.56
CA SER A 10 3.27 -28.08 -28.29
C SER A 10 2.30 -28.97 -27.50
N SER A 11 1.31 -28.33 -26.87
CA SER A 11 -0.02 -28.92 -26.68
C SER A 11 -1.11 -27.91 -27.06
N LEU A 12 -1.02 -27.39 -28.28
CA LEU A 12 -2.14 -26.75 -28.95
C LEU A 12 -2.80 -27.77 -29.88
N LEU A 13 -4.10 -27.99 -29.64
CA LEU A 13 -5.08 -28.68 -30.49
C LEU A 13 -5.17 -30.19 -30.33
N GLN A 14 -6.08 -30.62 -29.46
CA GLN A 14 -6.88 -31.83 -29.68
C GLN A 14 -8.24 -31.66 -28.95
N ASN A 15 -9.18 -30.99 -29.61
CA ASN A 15 -10.58 -31.30 -29.42
C ASN A 15 -11.22 -31.45 -30.80
N ARG A 16 -11.13 -32.67 -31.33
CA ARG A 16 -11.74 -33.06 -32.59
C ARG A 16 -12.96 -33.89 -32.22
N ASN A 17 -14.10 -33.23 -31.99
CA ASN A 17 -15.37 -33.93 -31.90
C ASN A 17 -15.97 -34.00 -33.30
N SER A 18 -15.94 -35.19 -33.88
CA SER A 18 -16.61 -35.50 -35.14
C SER A 18 -18.11 -35.49 -34.93
N ASN A 19 -18.83 -34.61 -35.63
CA ASN A 19 -20.19 -34.91 -36.08
C ASN A 19 -20.40 -34.20 -37.42
N VAL A 20 -20.46 -35.02 -38.45
CA VAL A 20 -20.89 -34.64 -39.80
C VAL A 20 -22.40 -34.60 -39.77
N SER A 21 -22.97 -33.41 -39.90
CA SER A 21 -24.33 -33.21 -40.39
C SER A 21 -24.29 -32.00 -41.31
N ALA A 22 -24.49 -32.27 -42.59
CA ALA A 22 -24.63 -31.25 -43.61
C ALA A 22 -25.99 -30.57 -43.43
N ASP A 23 -25.99 -29.29 -43.11
CA ASP A 23 -27.13 -28.41 -43.36
C ASP A 23 -26.64 -27.02 -43.79
N THR A 24 -27.23 -26.55 -44.88
CA THR A 24 -26.94 -25.28 -45.54
C THR A 24 -27.45 -24.13 -44.68
N MET A 25 -26.57 -23.39 -44.01
CA MET A 25 -26.94 -22.12 -43.36
C MET A 25 -25.87 -21.05 -43.61
N LYS A 26 -26.33 -20.00 -44.27
CA LYS A 26 -25.61 -18.76 -44.61
C LYS A 26 -25.33 -17.98 -43.31
N GLY A 27 -24.15 -18.17 -42.75
CA GLY A 27 -23.65 -17.38 -41.63
C GLY A 27 -22.14 -17.52 -41.61
N THR A 28 -21.43 -16.53 -42.18
CA THR A 28 -19.98 -16.51 -42.09
C THR A 28 -19.62 -16.42 -40.61
N ASP A 29 -19.11 -17.50 -40.02
CA ASP A 29 -18.50 -17.51 -38.70
C ASP A 29 -17.33 -16.53 -38.72
N ARG A 30 -17.63 -15.27 -38.42
CA ARG A 30 -16.60 -14.24 -38.25
C ARG A 30 -15.94 -14.55 -36.92
N VAL A 31 -14.94 -15.42 -36.96
CA VAL A 31 -13.91 -15.44 -35.92
C VAL A 31 -13.47 -13.98 -35.78
N PRO A 32 -13.69 -13.33 -34.62
CA PRO A 32 -13.36 -11.93 -34.50
C PRO A 32 -11.86 -11.80 -34.71
N VAL A 33 -11.47 -11.18 -35.83
CA VAL A 33 -10.09 -10.82 -36.08
C VAL A 33 -9.76 -9.77 -35.03
N PHE A 34 -9.03 -10.17 -33.99
CA PHE A 34 -8.47 -9.24 -33.03
C PHE A 34 -7.39 -8.42 -33.74
N THR A 35 -7.74 -7.20 -34.14
CA THR A 35 -6.77 -6.26 -34.67
C THR A 35 -5.79 -5.88 -33.56
N ILE A 36 -4.52 -6.24 -33.72
CA ILE A 36 -3.45 -5.82 -32.82
C ILE A 36 -3.23 -4.32 -33.04
N VAL A 37 -3.84 -3.50 -32.20
CA VAL A 37 -3.61 -2.04 -32.19
C VAL A 37 -2.60 -1.72 -31.09
N ALA A 38 -1.46 -1.15 -31.47
CA ALA A 38 -0.50 -0.63 -30.49
C ALA A 38 -1.16 0.50 -29.68
N GLN A 39 -1.23 0.35 -28.37
CA GLN A 39 -1.76 1.37 -27.46
C GLN A 39 -0.63 2.19 -26.84
N LYS A 40 -0.87 3.49 -26.63
CA LYS A 40 0.05 4.36 -25.91
C LYS A 40 0.21 3.88 -24.46
N LYS A 41 1.46 3.77 -24.00
CA LYS A 41 1.78 3.33 -22.64
C LYS A 41 1.30 4.33 -21.58
N ALA A 42 0.56 3.85 -20.60
CA ALA A 42 0.14 4.61 -19.42
C ALA A 42 1.05 4.35 -18.20
N LYS A 43 1.29 5.38 -17.38
CA LYS A 43 2.03 5.28 -16.11
C LYS A 43 1.10 4.76 -15.01
N LYS A 44 1.52 3.72 -14.29
CA LYS A 44 0.76 3.15 -13.16
C LYS A 44 1.29 3.68 -11.82
N THR A 45 0.40 4.24 -11.02
CA THR A 45 0.69 4.75 -9.66
C THR A 45 -0.16 4.04 -8.61
N ARG A 46 0.28 4.06 -7.35
CA ARG A 46 -0.43 3.53 -6.18
C ARG A 46 -0.34 4.51 -5.01
N LYS A 47 -1.43 4.64 -4.27
CA LYS A 47 -1.50 5.39 -3.01
C LYS A 47 -1.01 4.52 -1.85
N ILE A 48 -0.07 5.03 -1.07
CA ILE A 48 0.56 4.29 0.03
C ILE A 48 0.73 5.18 1.27
N ILE A 49 0.92 4.50 2.40
CA ILE A 49 1.32 5.09 3.67
C ILE A 49 2.70 4.54 4.05
N LEU A 50 3.61 5.42 4.45
CA LEU A 50 4.94 5.05 4.91
C LEU A 50 4.89 4.61 6.37
N LYS A 51 5.53 3.48 6.68
CA LYS A 51 5.71 3.00 8.07
C LYS A 51 6.99 3.52 8.69
N GLU A 52 8.03 3.70 7.88
CA GLU A 52 9.33 4.16 8.30
C GLU A 52 9.71 5.45 7.57
N ASP A 53 10.75 6.12 8.05
CA ASP A 53 11.30 7.31 7.40
C ASP A 53 12.15 6.88 6.20
N VAL A 54 11.90 7.47 5.04
CA VAL A 54 12.63 7.18 3.80
C VAL A 54 13.12 8.49 3.23
N ALA A 55 14.44 8.65 3.13
CA ALA A 55 15.07 9.90 2.70
C ALA A 55 14.53 10.46 1.36
N GLU A 56 14.11 9.59 0.43
CA GLU A 56 13.60 9.98 -0.89
C GLU A 56 12.10 10.34 -0.89
N LEU A 57 11.31 9.81 0.06
CA LEU A 57 9.85 9.98 0.09
C LEU A 57 9.41 10.93 1.19
N GLY A 58 9.90 10.73 2.42
CA GLY A 58 9.53 11.53 3.58
C GLY A 58 9.41 10.71 4.86
N LYS A 59 8.83 11.35 5.87
CA LYS A 59 8.72 10.82 7.24
C LYS A 59 7.66 9.72 7.34
N LYS A 60 7.80 8.87 8.37
CA LYS A 60 6.79 7.89 8.76
C LYS A 60 5.39 8.51 8.89
N GLY A 61 4.37 7.79 8.44
CA GLY A 61 2.97 8.18 8.50
C GLY A 61 2.48 9.06 7.35
N GLN A 62 3.34 9.48 6.41
CA GLN A 62 2.90 10.29 5.27
C GLN A 62 2.15 9.46 4.21
N LEU A 63 1.12 10.09 3.63
CA LEU A 63 0.38 9.60 2.46
C LEU A 63 1.05 10.10 1.17
N MET A 64 1.42 9.18 0.28
CA MET A 64 2.03 9.54 -1.01
C MET A 64 1.59 8.63 -2.16
N ASP A 65 1.64 9.18 -3.38
CA ASP A 65 1.37 8.46 -4.63
C ASP A 65 2.70 8.06 -5.29
N VAL A 66 2.94 6.74 -5.42
CA VAL A 66 4.22 6.20 -5.88
C VAL A 66 4.03 5.29 -7.09
N LYS A 67 5.08 5.10 -7.90
CA LYS A 67 5.03 4.19 -9.05
C LYS A 67 4.72 2.77 -8.58
N ALA A 68 3.82 2.08 -9.29
CA ALA A 68 3.39 0.72 -8.91
C ALA A 68 4.55 -0.30 -8.84
N GLY A 69 5.56 -0.14 -9.70
CA GLY A 69 6.76 -0.99 -9.68
C GLY A 69 7.66 -0.75 -8.47
N TYR A 70 7.81 0.50 -8.04
CA TYR A 70 8.61 0.84 -6.85
C TYR A 70 7.96 0.28 -5.58
N PHE A 71 6.64 0.39 -5.47
CA PHE A 71 5.91 -0.25 -4.38
C PHE A 71 6.09 -1.78 -4.37
N ARG A 72 5.90 -2.46 -5.50
CA ARG A 72 5.95 -3.93 -5.56
C ARG A 72 7.37 -4.49 -5.34
N ASN A 73 8.39 -3.82 -5.86
CA ASN A 73 9.74 -4.36 -5.89
C ASN A 73 10.59 -3.91 -4.70
N TYR A 74 10.31 -2.75 -4.10
CA TYR A 74 11.13 -2.18 -3.03
C TYR A 74 10.34 -2.04 -1.73
N LEU A 75 9.26 -1.24 -1.74
CA LEU A 75 8.58 -0.88 -0.49
C LEU A 75 7.82 -2.03 0.17
N LEU A 76 7.17 -2.89 -0.63
CA LEU A 76 6.40 -4.03 -0.14
C LEU A 76 7.29 -5.13 0.48
N PRO A 77 8.34 -5.65 -0.22
CA PRO A 77 9.18 -6.69 0.37
C PRO A 77 9.99 -6.18 1.56
N MET A 78 10.32 -4.88 1.58
CA MET A 78 11.05 -4.28 2.71
C MET A 78 10.16 -3.87 3.88
N GLY A 79 8.84 -3.96 3.74
CA GLY A 79 7.90 -3.62 4.82
C GLY A 79 7.80 -2.12 5.15
N VAL A 80 8.50 -1.27 4.40
CA VAL A 80 8.61 0.18 4.64
C VAL A 80 7.31 0.94 4.38
N ALA A 81 6.40 0.36 3.58
CA ALA A 81 5.13 0.99 3.24
C ALA A 81 3.96 0.01 3.18
N GLN A 82 2.75 0.55 3.33
CA GLN A 82 1.49 -0.18 3.24
C GLN A 82 0.55 0.46 2.23
N ILE A 83 -0.28 -0.36 1.58
CA ILE A 83 -1.30 0.12 0.66
C ILE A 83 -2.31 0.96 1.44
N MET A 84 -2.59 2.16 0.92
CA MET A 84 -3.64 3.00 1.47
C MET A 84 -5.00 2.42 1.07
N THR A 85 -5.68 1.77 2.01
CA THR A 85 -7.08 1.35 1.87
C THR A 85 -7.98 2.33 2.64
N PRO A 86 -9.25 2.52 2.23
CA PRO A 86 -10.16 3.41 2.94
C PRO A 86 -10.47 2.94 4.36
N GLY A 87 -10.40 1.63 4.64
CA GLY A 87 -10.52 1.07 5.99
C GLY A 87 -9.36 1.47 6.88
N LEU A 88 -8.13 1.30 6.39
CA LEU A 88 -6.91 1.64 7.11
C LEU A 88 -6.82 3.14 7.44
N LEU A 89 -7.33 4.01 6.55
CA LEU A 89 -7.40 5.44 6.83
C LEU A 89 -8.31 5.77 8.03
N LYS A 90 -9.41 5.04 8.22
CA LYS A 90 -10.33 5.24 9.35
C LYS A 90 -9.70 4.76 10.65
N GLU A 91 -9.08 3.58 10.63
CA GLU A 91 -8.38 3.01 11.77
C GLU A 91 -7.27 3.94 12.26
N MET A 92 -6.47 4.48 11.33
CA MET A 92 -5.38 5.42 11.66
C MET A 92 -5.91 6.68 12.36
N LYS A 93 -7.00 7.27 11.85
CA LYS A 93 -7.60 8.47 12.46
C LYS A 93 -8.08 8.21 13.88
N ILE A 94 -8.72 7.06 14.11
CA ILE A 94 -9.21 6.67 15.44
C ILE A 94 -8.03 6.50 16.41
N GLU A 95 -6.94 5.89 15.94
CA GLU A 95 -5.75 5.69 16.77
C GLU A 95 -5.03 7.02 17.07
N ASP A 96 -4.91 7.90 16.08
CA ASP A 96 -4.33 9.24 16.26
C ASP A 96 -5.13 10.05 17.28
N GLU A 97 -6.47 10.03 17.20
CA GLU A 97 -7.34 10.70 18.17
C GLU A 97 -7.16 10.17 19.61
N ARG A 98 -6.99 8.84 19.78
CA ARG A 98 -6.69 8.24 21.08
C ARG A 98 -5.35 8.70 21.63
N ILE A 99 -4.31 8.67 20.80
CA ILE A 99 -2.96 9.09 21.18
C ILE A 99 -2.96 10.57 21.57
N GLU A 100 -3.66 11.42 20.83
CA GLU A 100 -3.74 12.85 21.11
C GLU A 100 -4.49 13.15 22.41
N ALA A 101 -5.58 12.42 22.69
CA ALA A 101 -6.31 12.54 23.95
C ALA A 101 -5.44 12.16 25.16
N GLU A 102 -4.70 11.06 25.09
CA GLU A 102 -3.80 10.63 26.17
C GLU A 102 -2.65 11.61 26.36
N LYS A 103 -2.03 12.05 25.25
CA LYS A 103 -0.95 13.06 25.29
C LYS A 103 -1.40 14.34 25.97
N LYS A 104 -2.63 14.79 25.72
CA LYS A 104 -3.22 15.98 26.36
C LYS A 104 -3.39 15.79 27.87
N ARG A 105 -3.82 14.61 28.32
CA ARG A 105 -3.98 14.26 29.74
C ARG A 105 -2.64 14.20 30.47
N VAL A 106 -1.64 13.58 29.86
CA VAL A 106 -0.28 13.50 30.43
C VAL A 106 0.34 14.89 30.49
N MET A 107 0.16 15.71 29.46
CA MET A 107 0.72 17.06 29.41
C MET A 107 0.08 17.97 30.47
N SER A 108 -1.24 17.94 30.67
CA SER A 108 -1.90 18.75 31.70
C SER A 108 -1.47 18.38 33.11
N SER A 109 -1.37 17.08 33.42
CA SER A 109 -0.89 16.60 34.73
C SER A 109 0.57 16.98 34.98
N THR A 110 1.45 16.83 33.99
CA THR A 110 2.88 17.20 34.07
C THR A 110 3.05 18.69 34.34
N ILE A 111 2.28 19.53 33.64
CA ILE A 111 2.31 20.98 33.83
C ILE A 111 1.91 21.34 35.26
N PHE A 112 0.84 20.73 35.78
CA PHE A 112 0.34 21.01 37.13
C PHE A 112 1.36 20.67 38.23
N VAL A 113 1.96 19.47 38.18
CA VAL A 113 2.97 19.08 39.18
C VAL A 113 4.22 19.95 39.11
N ASN A 114 4.64 20.39 37.91
CA ASN A 114 5.78 21.28 37.76
C ASN A 114 5.52 22.64 38.42
N TYR A 115 4.38 23.26 38.14
CA TYR A 115 3.97 24.52 38.80
C TYR A 115 3.91 24.38 40.32
N SER A 116 3.36 23.28 40.84
CA SER A 116 3.30 23.04 42.28
C SER A 116 4.68 22.97 42.92
N LEU A 117 5.66 22.34 42.26
CA LEU A 117 7.02 22.21 42.76
C LEU A 117 7.76 23.55 42.75
N GLU A 118 7.65 24.34 41.68
CA GLU A 118 8.24 25.67 41.62
C GLU A 118 7.70 26.58 42.73
N CYS A 119 6.40 26.55 42.99
CA CYS A 119 5.80 27.32 44.08
C CYS A 119 6.38 26.94 45.46
N ILE A 120 6.50 25.63 45.74
CA ILE A 120 7.06 25.16 47.02
C ILE A 120 8.53 25.60 47.16
N LEU A 121 9.30 25.51 46.07
CA LEU A 121 10.72 25.86 46.06
C LEU A 121 10.93 27.36 46.24
N MET A 122 10.09 28.19 45.63
CA MET A 122 10.08 29.65 45.82
C MET A 122 9.73 30.02 47.27
N SER A 123 8.72 29.39 47.88
CA SER A 123 8.38 29.64 49.28
C SER A 123 9.52 29.29 50.24
N HIS A 124 10.24 28.19 50.00
CA HIS A 124 11.38 27.80 50.83
C HIS A 124 12.60 28.72 50.65
N MET A 125 12.81 29.26 49.45
CA MET A 125 13.90 30.23 49.17
C MET A 125 13.64 31.59 49.83
N ILE A 126 12.39 32.06 49.87
CA ILE A 126 12.02 33.33 50.51
C ILE A 126 12.10 33.23 52.05
N SER A 127 11.85 32.05 52.62
CA SER A 127 11.87 31.84 54.08
C SER A 127 13.27 31.68 54.67
N ASN A 128 14.30 31.42 53.87
CA ASN A 128 15.67 31.15 54.32
C ASN A 128 16.65 32.32 54.09
N ASN A 129 16.14 33.49 53.72
CA ASN A 129 16.89 34.74 53.53
C ASN A 129 16.29 35.81 54.46
#